data_AF-A0A3N5LQX9-F1
#
_entry.id   AF-A0A3N5LQX9-F1
#
_cell.length_a   1.000
_cell.length_b   1.000
_cell.length_c   1.000
_cell.angle_alpha   90.00
_cell.angle_beta   90.00
_cell.angle_gamma   90.00
#
_symmetry.space_group_name_H-M   'P 1'
#
loop_
_entity.id
_entity.type
_entity.pdbx_description
1 polymer ?
#
loop_
_entity_poly.entity_id
_entity_poly.type
_entity_poly.pdbx_seq_one_letter_code
_entity_poly.pdbx_strand_id
1 'polypeptide(L)' 'MNPMNLVVYLARAGLGSRRSCDDLIKSGAVTVNGEAVTFPRHKVGEGDVVAVDGAVVEPRELRYVLLNKPRGVASTRSD' A
#
# COMPACT_ATOMS: atom_id res chain seq x y z
N MET A 1 -18.67 -0.73 6.49
CA MET A 1 -17.26 -0.46 6.15
C MET A 1 -17.18 0.08 4.73
N ASN A 2 -16.34 1.07 4.46
CA ASN A 2 -16.17 1.63 3.11
C ASN A 2 -15.00 0.91 2.42
N PRO A 3 -15.17 0.34 1.22
CA PRO A 3 -14.11 -0.42 0.56
C PRO A 3 -12.90 0.47 0.23
N MET A 4 -11.69 -0.05 0.48
CA MET A 4 -10.43 0.65 0.31
C MET A 4 -9.84 0.35 -1.07
N ASN A 5 -9.18 1.32 -1.69
CA ASN A 5 -8.46 1.10 -2.94
C ASN A 5 -7.20 0.24 -2.72
N LEU A 6 -6.94 -0.73 -3.59
CA LEU A 6 -5.83 -1.69 -3.47
C LEU A 6 -4.45 -1.01 -3.40
N VAL A 7 -4.21 0.04 -4.21
CA VAL A 7 -2.97 0.84 -4.11
C VAL A 7 -2.81 1.46 -2.72
N VAL A 8 -3.90 1.96 -2.13
CA VAL A 8 -3.88 2.54 -0.79
C VAL A 8 -3.68 1.45 0.26
N TYR A 9 -4.26 0.27 0.08
CA TYR A 9 -4.07 -0.88 0.94
C TYR A 9 -2.59 -1.27 1.01
N LEU A 10 -1.95 -1.51 -0.14
CA LEU A 10 -0.53 -1.90 -0.21
C LEU A 10 0.40 -0.81 0.33
N ALA A 11 0.13 0.46 0.03
CA ALA A 11 0.91 1.57 0.56
C ALA A 11 0.82 1.65 2.10
N ARG A 12 -0.36 1.38 2.68
CA ARG A 12 -0.56 1.33 4.14
C ARG A 12 0.06 0.08 4.78
N ALA A 13 0.14 -1.03 4.05
CA ALA A 13 0.91 -2.20 4.44
C ALA A 13 2.44 -1.95 4.41
N GLY A 14 2.86 -0.79 3.88
CA GLY A 14 4.25 -0.32 3.90
C GLY A 14 5.11 -0.89 2.77
N LEU A 15 4.48 -1.34 1.68
CA LEU A 15 5.16 -1.94 0.51
C LEU A 15 5.85 -0.88 -0.37
N GLY A 16 5.46 0.39 -0.26
CA GLY A 16 6.09 1.46 -1.02
C GLY A 16 5.28 2.74 -1.10
N SER A 17 5.69 3.62 -2.02
CA SER A 17 4.84 4.76 -2.42
C SER A 17 3.62 4.26 -3.18
N ARG A 18 2.58 5.08 -3.30
CA ARG A 18 1.39 4.72 -4.11
C ARG A 18 1.76 4.41 -5.56
N ARG A 19 2.77 5.07 -6.13
CA ARG A 19 3.25 4.81 -7.51
C ARG A 19 3.93 3.44 -7.60
N SER A 20 4.84 3.15 -6.68
CA SER A 20 5.50 1.84 -6.61
C SER A 20 4.49 0.70 -6.39
N CYS A 21 3.44 0.92 -5.58
CA CYS A 21 2.36 -0.06 -5.42
C CYS A 21 1.50 -0.22 -6.69
N ASP A 22 1.27 0.84 -7.45
CA ASP A 22 0.57 0.78 -8.75
C ASP A 22 1.35 -0.09 -9.75
N ASP A 23 2.66 0.12 -9.84
CA ASP A 23 3.55 -0.68 -10.69
C ASP A 23 3.61 -2.15 -10.23
N LEU A 24 3.63 -2.39 -8.92
CA LEU A 24 3.58 -3.74 -8.33
C LEU A 24 2.27 -4.48 -8.65
N ILE A 25 1.13 -3.78 -8.67
CA ILE A 25 -0.15 -4.36 -9.09
C ILE A 25 -0.09 -4.70 -10.58
N LYS A 26 0.37 -3.76 -11.42
CA LYS A 26 0.48 -3.96 -12.87
C LYS A 26 1.42 -5.10 -13.26
N SER A 27 2.44 -5.39 -12.46
CA SER A 27 3.35 -6.52 -12.71
C SER A 27 2.70 -7.89 -12.48
N GLY A 28 1.51 -7.94 -11.87
CA GLY A 28 0.82 -9.19 -11.55
C GLY A 28 1.32 -9.89 -10.29
N ALA A 29 2.16 -9.22 -9.48
CA ALA A 29 2.69 -9.77 -8.23
C ALA A 29 1.65 -9.80 -7.09
N VAL A 30 0.52 -9.12 -7.27
CA VAL A 30 -0.51 -8.95 -6.24
C VAL A 30 -1.69 -9.88 -6.51
N THR A 31 -2.10 -10.63 -5.48
CA THR A 31 -3.31 -11.44 -5.51
C THR A 31 -4.31 -10.96 -4.46
N VAL A 32 -5.60 -11.07 -4.79
CA VAL A 32 -6.72 -10.83 -3.88
C VAL A 32 -7.56 -12.09 -3.89
N ASN A 33 -7.74 -12.71 -2.72
CA ASN A 33 -8.46 -13.98 -2.56
C ASN A 33 -7.91 -15.11 -3.45
N GLY A 34 -6.60 -15.10 -3.71
CA GLY A 34 -5.91 -16.09 -4.56
C GLY A 34 -5.94 -15.79 -6.06
N GLU A 35 -6.65 -14.74 -6.51
CA GLU A 35 -6.68 -14.33 -7.91
C GLU A 35 -5.73 -13.16 -8.17
N ALA A 36 -4.94 -13.23 -9.25
CA ALA A 36 -4.03 -12.16 -9.64
C ALA A 36 -4.82 -10.92 -10.09
N VAL A 37 -4.52 -9.77 -9.48
CA VAL A 37 -5.16 -8.49 -9.79
C VAL A 37 -4.14 -7.55 -10.40
N THR A 38 -4.42 -7.08 -11.63
CA THR A 38 -3.57 -6.12 -12.36
C THR A 38 -4.18 -4.74 -12.51
N PHE A 39 -5.36 -4.51 -11.92
CA PHE A 39 -6.06 -3.22 -11.96
C PHE A 39 -5.82 -2.42 -10.68
N PRO A 40 -5.04 -1.33 -10.71
CA PRO A 40 -4.67 -0.56 -9.50
C PRO A 40 -5.86 0.04 -8.75
N ARG A 41 -6.97 0.30 -9.45
CA ARG A 41 -8.18 0.85 -8.83
C ARG A 41 -9.13 -0.20 -8.27
N HIS A 42 -8.72 -1.46 -8.24
CA HIS A 42 -9.46 -2.52 -7.55
C HIS A 42 -9.72 -2.12 -6.09
N LYS A 43 -10.86 -2.55 -5.56
CA LYS A 43 -11.30 -2.21 -4.21
C LYS A 43 -11.31 -3.47 -3.35
N VAL A 44 -10.77 -3.36 -2.15
CA VAL A 44 -10.68 -4.43 -1.15
C VAL A 44 -11.49 -4.06 0.09
N GLY A 45 -12.25 -5.02 0.61
CA GLY A 45 -13.00 -4.97 1.86
C GLY A 45 -12.26 -5.64 3.02
N GLU A 46 -12.91 -5.71 4.19
CA GLU A 46 -12.34 -6.33 5.40
C GLU A 46 -12.13 -7.85 5.28
N GLY A 47 -12.91 -8.54 4.46
CA GLY A 47 -12.81 -9.98 4.29
C GLY A 47 -11.85 -10.42 3.19
N ASP A 48 -11.29 -9.48 2.43
CA ASP A 48 -10.41 -9.82 1.31
C ASP A 48 -9.00 -10.11 1.80
N VAL A 49 -8.45 -11.24 1.36
CA VAL A 49 -7.06 -11.62 1.65
C VAL A 49 -6.17 -11.10 0.53
N VAL A 50 -5.33 -10.11 0.84
CA VAL A 50 -4.37 -9.55 -0.11
C VAL A 50 -3.01 -10.18 0.11
N ALA A 51 -2.38 -10.68 -0.94
CA ALA A 51 -1.03 -11.20 -0.90
C ALA A 51 -0.15 -10.60 -1.99
N VAL A 52 1.15 -10.49 -1.71
CA VAL A 52 2.19 -10.07 -2.66
C VAL A 52 3.21 -11.19 -2.72
N ASP A 53 3.48 -11.72 -3.91
CA ASP A 53 4.40 -12.85 -4.13
C ASP A 53 4.09 -14.06 -3.22
N GLY A 54 2.81 -14.28 -2.92
CA GLY A 54 2.32 -15.37 -2.06
C GLY A 54 2.36 -15.10 -0.55
N ALA A 55 2.90 -13.96 -0.10
CA ALA A 55 2.87 -13.56 1.31
C ALA A 55 1.67 -12.64 1.58
N VAL A 56 0.83 -12.99 2.56
CA VAL A 56 -0.31 -12.16 2.99
C VAL A 56 0.22 -10.86 3.60
N VAL A 57 -0.38 -9.73 3.18
CA VAL A 57 -0.01 -8.40 3.65
C VAL A 57 -1.21 -7.72 4.29
N GLU A 58 -0.97 -7.00 5.38
CA GLU A 58 -2.01 -6.26 6.09
C GLU A 58 -1.57 -4.80 6.33
N PRO A 59 -2.51 -3.83 6.35
CA PRO A 59 -2.22 -2.45 6.67
C PRO A 59 -1.61 -2.32 8.07
N ARG A 60 -0.53 -1.56 8.19
CA ARG A 60 0.09 -1.30 9.49
C ARG A 60 -0.75 -0.31 10.30
N GLU A 61 -0.64 -0.40 11.62
CA GLU A 61 -1.21 0.60 12.53
C GLU A 61 -0.65 2.00 12.22
N LEU A 62 -1.54 3.00 12.25
CA LEU A 62 -1.14 4.39 12.02
C LEU A 62 -0.33 4.90 13.22
N ARG A 63 0.79 5.57 12.92
CA ARG A 63 1.62 6.27 13.90
C ARG A 63 1.65 7.75 13.54
N TYR A 64 1.36 8.59 14.52
CA TYR A 64 1.30 10.05 14.34
C TYR A 64 2.40 10.70 15.18
N VAL A 65 3.12 11.64 14.59
CA VAL A 65 4.20 12.37 15.25
C VAL A 65 4.04 13.87 15.01
N LEU A 66 4.29 14.67 16.03
CA LEU A 66 4.39 16.12 15.93
C LEU A 66 5.87 16.50 15.90
N LEU A 67 6.29 17.20 14.85
CA LEU A 67 7.69 17.61 14.66
C LEU A 67 7.78 19.13 14.51
N ASN A 68 8.50 19.79 15.42
CA ASN A 68 9.01 21.14 15.20
C ASN A 68 10.28 21.05 14.35
N LYS A 69 10.14 21.16 13.03
CA LYS A 69 11.23 20.95 12.08
C LYS A 69 12.26 22.10 12.19
N PRO A 70 13.54 21.82 12.49
CA PRO A 70 14.55 22.87 12.61
C PRO A 70 14.93 23.45 11.25
N ARG A 71 15.53 24.65 11.26
CA ARG A 71 16.08 25.27 10.05
C ARG A 71 17.17 24.39 9.43
N GLY A 72 17.26 24.37 8.11
CA GLY A 72 18.30 23.64 7.36
C GLY A 72 18.00 22.17 7.09
N VAL A 73 16.86 21.62 7.52
CA VAL A 73 16.48 20.23 7.24
C VAL A 73 15.45 20.18 6.12
N ALA A 74 15.60 19.27 5.15
CA ALA A 74 14.60 19.01 4.11
C ALA A 74 13.72 17.79 4.50
N SER A 75 12.44 17.78 4.13
CA SER A 75 11.56 16.60 4.27
C SER A 75 11.38 15.99 2.89
N THR A 76 12.39 15.27 2.42
CA THR A 76 12.39 14.62 1.11
C THR A 76 12.60 13.13 1.29
N ARG A 77 11.94 12.33 0.45
CA ARG A 77 12.40 10.97 0.19
C ARG A 77 13.52 11.07 -0.82
N SER A 78 14.66 10.46 -0.54
CA SER A 78 15.55 9.96 -1.59
C SER A 78 14.90 8.71 -2.15
N ASP A 79 14.21 8.85 -3.29
CA ASP A 79 14.09 7.76 -4.27
C ASP A 79 15.22 7.98 -5.29
#